data_AF-A0A957IUB0-F1
#
_entry.id   AF-A0A957IUB0-F1
#
_cell.length_a   1.000
_cell.length_b   1.000
_cell.length_c   1.000
_cell.angle_alpha   90.00
_cell.angle_beta   90.00
_cell.angle_gamma   90.00
#
_symmetry.space_group_name_H-M   'P 1'
#
loop_
_entity.id
_entity.type
_entity.pdbx_description
1 polymer ?
#
loop_
_entity_poly.entity_id
_entity_poly.type
_entity_poly.pdbx_seq_one_letter_code
_entity_poly.pdbx_strand_id
1 'polypeptide(L)'
;MTAFVNKIKIMLIGRKQLKTSRVIQMAWETLKANSSKRTTKPSIGIQKNGRISWNEGTQEELGDPQFVELLLDRQGMRLGLKAGQQAEETFSVRKSGTQKTWGISAYGALNIASLVVEKAYRKYAKVEKGIVFIDISDIGKYQ
;
A
#
# COMPACT_ATOMS: atom_id res chain seq x y z
N MET A 1 82.01 -52.63 -12.64
CA MET A 1 82.72 -52.20 -11.41
C MET A 1 82.76 -50.68 -11.39
N THR A 2 82.70 -50.10 -10.18
CA THR A 2 82.97 -48.68 -9.84
C THR A 2 81.78 -47.74 -10.05
N ALA A 3 80.91 -47.52 -9.05
CA ALA A 3 81.02 -46.55 -7.91
C ALA A 3 80.62 -45.12 -8.36
N PHE A 4 80.00 -44.21 -7.60
CA PHE A 4 79.59 -44.10 -6.21
C PHE A 4 78.65 -42.87 -6.13
N VAL A 5 77.57 -42.97 -5.34
CA VAL A 5 77.01 -41.98 -4.38
C VAL A 5 77.30 -40.47 -4.60
N ASN A 6 76.27 -39.60 -4.67
CA ASN A 6 75.82 -38.72 -3.56
C ASN A 6 74.75 -37.65 -3.91
N LYS A 7 73.74 -37.58 -3.02
CA LYS A 7 73.15 -36.38 -2.37
C LYS A 7 72.17 -35.41 -3.08
N ILE A 8 71.18 -35.03 -2.24
CA ILE A 8 70.39 -33.76 -2.18
C ILE A 8 69.14 -33.73 -3.07
N LYS A 9 67.96 -33.22 -2.69
CA LYS A 9 67.31 -32.79 -1.43
C LYS A 9 65.93 -32.27 -1.86
N ILE A 10 64.86 -32.81 -1.27
CA ILE A 10 63.60 -32.16 -0.86
C ILE A 10 62.77 -31.34 -1.89
N MET A 11 61.45 -31.56 -1.76
CA MET A 11 60.32 -30.65 -2.03
C MET A 11 59.69 -30.68 -3.42
N LEU A 12 58.44 -31.13 -3.46
CA LEU A 12 57.32 -30.52 -4.20
C LEU A 12 56.02 -31.05 -3.53
N ILE A 13 55.63 -30.46 -2.41
CA ILE A 13 54.52 -29.49 -2.30
C ILE A 13 53.19 -30.12 -2.75
N GLY A 14 52.47 -30.68 -1.78
CA GLY A 14 51.08 -31.07 -1.91
C GLY A 14 50.22 -29.85 -2.20
N ARG A 15 49.66 -29.79 -3.41
CA ARG A 15 48.69 -28.77 -3.81
C ARG A 15 47.37 -29.06 -3.09
N LYS A 16 47.09 -28.27 -2.04
CA LYS A 16 45.75 -28.14 -1.45
C LYS A 16 44.78 -27.67 -2.53
N GLN A 17 43.77 -28.50 -2.83
CA GLN A 17 42.60 -28.11 -3.61
C GLN A 17 41.87 -26.98 -2.87
N LEU A 18 41.92 -25.77 -3.42
CA LEU A 18 41.17 -24.63 -2.92
C LEU A 18 39.70 -24.83 -3.30
N LYS A 19 38.83 -25.05 -2.31
CA LYS A 19 37.38 -24.95 -2.47
C LYS A 19 37.05 -23.53 -2.90
N THR A 20 36.75 -23.34 -4.18
CA THR A 20 36.24 -22.08 -4.72
C THR A 20 34.84 -21.85 -4.16
N SER A 21 34.73 -20.98 -3.15
CA SER A 21 33.45 -20.46 -2.68
C SER A 21 32.75 -19.76 -3.84
N ARG A 22 31.63 -20.31 -4.30
CA ARG A 22 30.80 -19.72 -5.35
C ARG A 22 30.14 -18.47 -4.77
N VAL A 23 30.74 -17.31 -5.02
CA VAL A 23 30.12 -16.03 -4.69
C VAL A 23 28.88 -15.90 -5.57
N ILE A 24 27.69 -16.06 -4.99
CA ILE A 24 26.42 -15.76 -5.66
C ILE A 24 26.32 -14.24 -5.69
N GLN A 25 26.80 -13.61 -6.77
CA GLN A 25 26.48 -12.22 -7.04
C GLN A 25 24.97 -12.12 -7.28
N MET A 26 24.24 -11.52 -6.35
CA MET A 26 22.85 -11.16 -6.58
C MET A 26 22.82 -9.99 -7.57
N ALA A 27 22.47 -10.28 -8.83
CA ALA A 27 22.29 -9.26 -9.85
C ALA A 27 21.01 -8.47 -9.53
N TRP A 28 21.18 -7.21 -9.12
CA TRP A 28 20.06 -6.29 -8.94
C TRP A 28 19.59 -5.82 -10.32
N GLU A 29 18.30 -5.95 -10.61
CA GLU A 29 17.69 -5.42 -11.83
C GLU A 29 16.98 -4.09 -11.54
N THR A 30 17.21 -3.08 -12.38
CA THR A 30 16.47 -1.82 -12.32
C THR A 30 15.08 -2.00 -12.92
N LEU A 31 14.05 -1.96 -12.07
CA LEU A 31 12.67 -1.93 -12.55
C LEU A 31 12.42 -0.61 -13.29
N LYS A 32 11.97 -0.70 -14.54
CA LYS A 32 11.51 0.48 -15.28
C LYS A 32 10.35 1.10 -14.50
N ALA A 33 10.40 2.42 -14.31
CA ALA A 33 9.26 3.20 -13.83
C ALA A 33 8.17 3.19 -14.91
N ASN A 34 7.52 2.04 -15.11
CA ASN A 34 6.29 1.99 -15.86
C ASN A 34 5.26 2.70 -14.99
N SER A 35 4.92 3.92 -15.41
CA SER A 35 3.73 4.62 -14.94
C SER A 35 2.52 3.84 -15.44
N SER A 36 2.21 2.72 -14.78
CA SER A 36 0.91 2.10 -14.94
C SER A 36 -0.14 3.21 -14.80
N LYS A 37 -1.00 3.36 -15.80
CA LYS A 37 -2.09 4.34 -15.75
C LYS A 37 -2.77 4.12 -14.41
N ARG A 38 -2.75 5.14 -13.54
CA ARG A 38 -3.42 5.04 -12.24
C ARG A 38 -4.86 4.64 -12.51
N THR A 39 -5.32 3.62 -11.80
CA THR A 39 -6.69 3.15 -11.95
C THR A 39 -7.65 4.31 -11.67
N THR A 40 -8.51 4.59 -12.64
CA THR A 40 -9.65 5.50 -12.50
C THR A 40 -10.84 4.82 -11.86
N LYS A 41 -10.75 3.50 -11.57
CA LYS A 41 -11.81 2.81 -10.84
C LYS A 41 -11.98 3.43 -9.45
N PRO A 42 -13.19 3.85 -9.05
CA PRO A 42 -13.43 4.46 -7.75
C PRO A 42 -12.90 3.59 -6.61
N SER A 43 -12.24 4.22 -5.63
CA SER A 43 -11.69 3.56 -4.45
C SER A 43 -11.77 4.47 -3.23
N ILE A 44 -12.04 3.87 -2.07
CA ILE A 44 -12.00 4.53 -0.77
C ILE A 44 -11.02 3.75 0.11
N GLY A 45 -10.23 4.47 0.89
CA GLY A 45 -9.33 3.90 1.88
C GLY A 45 -9.43 4.59 3.22
N ILE A 46 -9.24 3.81 4.29
CA ILE A 46 -9.24 4.21 5.69
C ILE A 46 -7.81 4.05 6.19
N GLN A 47 -7.20 5.13 6.68
CA GLN A 47 -5.84 5.15 7.20
C GLN A 47 -5.84 5.02 8.73
N LYS A 48 -4.71 4.59 9.30
CA LYS A 48 -4.57 4.37 10.75
C LYS A 48 -4.87 5.60 11.60
N ASN A 49 -4.57 6.78 11.08
CA ASN A 49 -4.82 8.06 11.74
C ASN A 49 -6.27 8.56 11.57
N GLY A 50 -7.19 7.71 11.10
CA GLY A 50 -8.59 8.06 10.87
C GLY A 50 -8.83 8.97 9.67
N ARG A 51 -7.83 9.12 8.79
CA ARG A 51 -8.04 9.76 7.50
C ARG A 51 -8.77 8.81 6.56
N ILE A 52 -9.85 9.29 5.94
CA ILE A 52 -10.48 8.63 4.80
C ILE A 52 -9.92 9.29 3.53
N SER A 53 -9.52 8.50 2.55
CA SER A 53 -8.91 8.97 1.31
C SER A 53 -9.49 8.26 0.09
N TRP A 54 -9.50 8.92 -1.06
CA TRP A 54 -10.00 8.37 -2.31
C TRP A 54 -9.25 8.89 -3.54
N ASN A 55 -9.39 8.21 -4.67
CA ASN A 55 -8.77 8.57 -5.95
C ASN A 55 -9.69 9.42 -6.84
N GLU A 56 -9.18 9.80 -8.01
CA GLU A 56 -9.88 10.62 -9.00
C GLU A 56 -11.24 10.06 -9.40
N GLY A 57 -11.36 8.75 -9.65
CA GLY A 57 -12.64 8.14 -9.99
C GLY A 57 -13.72 8.38 -8.93
N THR A 58 -13.39 8.25 -7.65
CA THR A 58 -14.35 8.57 -6.58
C THR A 58 -14.67 10.06 -6.53
N GLN A 59 -13.70 10.94 -6.80
CA GLN A 59 -13.95 12.39 -6.82
C GLN A 59 -14.91 12.79 -7.95
N GLU A 60 -14.74 12.19 -9.13
CA GLU A 60 -15.61 12.40 -10.29
C GLU A 60 -17.04 11.92 -10.02
N GLU A 61 -17.20 10.71 -9.45
CA GLU A 61 -18.52 10.17 -9.08
C GLU A 61 -19.24 11.00 -8.02
N LEU A 62 -18.49 11.70 -7.17
CA LEU A 62 -19.05 12.63 -6.18
C LEU A 62 -19.35 14.01 -6.76
N GLY A 63 -18.94 14.33 -7.99
CA GLY A 63 -19.16 15.65 -8.61
C GLY A 63 -18.25 16.76 -8.09
N ASP A 64 -16.99 16.43 -7.76
CA ASP A 64 -15.99 17.37 -7.23
C ASP A 64 -16.42 18.18 -5.99
N PRO A 65 -16.90 17.52 -4.92
CA PRO A 65 -17.46 18.24 -3.78
C PRO A 65 -16.37 18.89 -2.91
N GLN A 66 -16.71 20.03 -2.31
CA GLN A 66 -15.91 20.65 -1.25
C GLN A 66 -16.18 20.05 0.14
N PHE A 67 -17.37 19.46 0.33
CA PHE A 67 -17.82 18.85 1.57
C PHE A 67 -18.48 17.51 1.28
N VAL A 68 -18.27 16.53 2.17
CA VAL A 68 -18.92 15.22 2.07
C VAL A 68 -19.55 14.80 3.38
N GLU A 69 -20.67 14.10 3.28
CA GLU A 69 -21.28 13.33 4.37
C GLU A 69 -20.63 11.95 4.43
N LEU A 70 -20.32 11.48 5.64
CA LEU A 70 -19.86 10.11 5.88
C LEU A 70 -21.04 9.26 6.34
N LEU A 71 -21.40 8.26 5.55
CA LEU A 71 -22.56 7.41 5.78
C LEU A 71 -22.13 6.02 6.23
N LEU A 72 -22.84 5.46 7.22
CA LEU A 72 -22.60 4.11 7.72
C LEU A 72 -23.89 3.30 7.64
N ASP A 73 -23.90 2.26 6.81
CA ASP A 73 -24.93 1.23 6.81
C ASP A 73 -24.43 0.05 7.65
N ARG A 74 -24.96 -0.07 8.87
CA ARG A 74 -24.60 -1.14 9.81
C ARG A 74 -25.14 -2.50 9.42
N GLN A 75 -26.29 -2.55 8.74
CA GLN A 75 -26.91 -3.82 8.34
C GLN A 75 -26.17 -4.42 7.15
N GLY A 76 -25.87 -3.59 6.15
CA GLY A 76 -25.11 -3.99 4.97
C GLY A 76 -23.60 -4.00 5.18
N MET A 77 -23.11 -3.55 6.34
CA MET A 77 -21.68 -3.34 6.64
C MET A 77 -20.98 -2.53 5.54
N ARG A 78 -21.48 -1.32 5.26
CA ARG A 78 -20.96 -0.42 4.23
C ARG A 78 -20.60 0.95 4.79
N LEU A 79 -19.50 1.49 4.30
CA LEU A 79 -19.10 2.88 4.54
C LEU A 79 -19.23 3.66 3.23
N GLY A 80 -20.00 4.73 3.25
CA GLY A 80 -20.33 5.56 2.09
C GLY A 80 -19.88 7.00 2.22
N LEU A 81 -19.64 7.64 1.08
CA LEU A 81 -19.44 9.07 0.93
C LEU A 81 -20.55 9.62 0.03
N LYS A 82 -21.05 10.79 0.39
CA LYS A 82 -22.03 11.53 -0.42
C LYS A 82 -21.63 13.00 -0.46
N ALA A 83 -21.80 13.64 -1.61
CA ALA A 83 -21.59 15.09 -1.72
C ALA A 83 -22.56 15.82 -0.79
N GLY A 84 -22.03 16.76 -0.01
CA GLY A 84 -22.79 17.57 0.93
C GLY A 84 -22.52 19.06 0.77
N GLN A 85 -23.20 19.86 1.57
CA GLN A 85 -22.93 21.30 1.72
C GLN A 85 -22.19 21.55 3.03
N GLN A 86 -21.72 22.77 3.25
CA GLN A 86 -21.11 23.13 4.53
C GLN A 86 -22.16 23.09 5.65
N ALA A 87 -22.08 22.05 6.49
CA ALA A 87 -22.93 21.86 7.66
C ALA A 87 -22.17 21.13 8.77
N GLU A 88 -22.73 21.10 9.98
CA GLU A 88 -22.11 20.50 11.18
C GLU A 88 -21.74 19.01 10.98
N GLU A 89 -22.56 18.27 10.25
CA GLU A 89 -22.39 16.83 10.01
C GLU A 89 -21.55 16.49 8.76
N THR A 90 -20.85 17.47 8.19
CA THR A 90 -20.07 17.31 6.96
C THR A 90 -18.58 17.49 7.17
N PHE A 91 -17.80 16.84 6.31
CA PHE A 91 -16.35 16.89 6.35
C PHE A 91 -15.79 17.68 5.17
N SER A 92 -14.91 18.64 5.45
CA SER A 92 -14.21 19.40 4.41
C SER A 92 -13.22 18.52 3.64
N VAL A 93 -13.40 18.45 2.33
CA VAL A 93 -12.56 17.67 1.42
C VAL A 93 -11.23 18.38 1.20
N ARG A 94 -10.12 17.62 1.32
CA ARG A 94 -8.76 18.12 1.08
C ARG A 94 -8.04 17.28 0.04
N LYS A 95 -7.48 17.94 -0.97
CA LYS A 95 -6.56 17.32 -1.93
C LYS A 95 -5.19 17.13 -1.30
N SER A 96 -4.62 15.93 -1.45
CA SER A 96 -3.29 15.59 -0.93
C SER A 96 -2.18 16.01 -1.91
N GLY A 97 -1.68 17.23 -1.73
CA GLY A 97 -0.53 17.75 -2.48
C GLY A 97 -0.73 17.71 -3.99
N THR A 98 0.31 17.30 -4.72
CA THR A 98 0.28 17.15 -6.18
C THR A 98 -0.40 15.87 -6.66
N GLN A 99 -0.83 14.99 -5.73
CA GLN A 99 -1.46 13.73 -6.10
C GLN A 99 -2.95 13.93 -6.42
N LYS A 100 -3.46 13.10 -7.33
CA LYS A 100 -4.89 12.93 -7.60
C LYS A 100 -5.55 12.07 -6.50
N THR A 101 -5.43 12.55 -5.27
CA THR A 101 -5.96 11.91 -4.06
C THR A 101 -6.62 12.96 -3.21
N TRP A 102 -7.82 12.68 -2.74
CA TRP A 102 -8.60 13.53 -1.85
C TRP A 102 -8.84 12.80 -0.55
N GLY A 103 -9.31 13.50 0.47
CA GLY A 103 -9.66 12.87 1.73
C GLY A 103 -10.22 13.83 2.75
N ILE A 104 -10.66 13.24 3.86
CA ILE A 104 -11.21 13.91 5.04
C ILE A 104 -10.53 13.36 6.30
N SER A 105 -10.50 14.17 7.35
CA SER A 105 -10.13 13.71 8.68
C SER A 105 -11.40 13.30 9.42
N ALA A 106 -11.58 12.01 9.66
CA ALA A 106 -12.81 11.45 10.23
C ALA A 106 -12.54 10.59 11.47
N TYR A 107 -11.41 10.79 12.16
CA TYR A 107 -11.00 9.95 13.28
C TYR A 107 -12.07 9.82 14.36
N GLY A 108 -12.68 10.93 14.80
CA GLY A 108 -13.73 10.91 15.82
C GLY A 108 -14.95 10.06 15.40
N ALA A 109 -15.45 10.28 14.17
CA ALA A 109 -16.58 9.53 13.63
C ALA A 109 -16.25 8.04 13.47
N LEU A 110 -15.06 7.70 12.96
CA LEU A 110 -14.60 6.33 12.84
C LEU A 110 -14.43 5.65 14.20
N ASN A 111 -13.94 6.37 15.21
CA ASN A 111 -13.78 5.85 16.56
C ASN A 111 -15.12 5.52 17.21
N ILE A 112 -16.10 6.43 17.11
CA ILE A 112 -17.47 6.21 17.58
C ILE A 112 -18.11 5.01 16.87
N ALA A 113 -17.81 4.82 15.59
CA ALA A 113 -18.31 3.69 14.81
C ALA A 113 -17.53 2.38 15.02
N SER A 114 -16.45 2.38 15.80
CA SER A 114 -15.52 1.24 15.93
C SER A 114 -14.92 0.80 14.59
N LEU A 115 -14.54 1.77 13.75
CA LEU A 115 -13.97 1.59 12.40
C LEU A 115 -12.53 2.12 12.28
N VAL A 116 -11.88 2.42 13.41
CA VAL A 116 -10.44 2.71 13.42
C VAL A 116 -9.68 1.42 13.08
N VAL A 117 -8.66 1.54 12.24
CA VAL A 117 -7.89 0.41 11.73
C VAL A 117 -6.43 0.50 12.16
N GLU A 118 -5.84 -0.61 12.55
CA GLU A 118 -4.40 -0.73 12.81
C GLU A 118 -3.58 -0.79 11.52
N LYS A 119 -4.19 -1.18 10.40
CA LYS A 119 -3.56 -1.27 9.08
C LYS A 119 -4.37 -0.49 8.05
N ALA A 120 -3.69 0.22 7.15
CA ALA A 120 -4.37 0.96 6.09
C ALA A 120 -5.23 0.01 5.26
N TYR A 121 -6.52 0.34 5.16
CA TYR A 121 -7.53 -0.45 4.51
C TYR A 121 -7.97 0.27 3.23
N ARG A 122 -8.09 -0.42 2.10
CA ARG A 122 -8.54 0.19 0.83
C ARG A 122 -9.33 -0.80 0.01
N LYS A 123 -10.47 -0.36 -0.52
CA LYS A 123 -11.27 -1.14 -1.46
C LYS A 123 -11.74 -0.30 -2.65
N TYR A 124 -12.06 -1.00 -3.73
CA TYR A 124 -12.82 -0.41 -4.82
C TYR A 124 -14.23 -0.10 -4.35
N ALA A 125 -14.70 1.09 -4.70
CA ALA A 125 -16.01 1.55 -4.33
C ALA A 125 -17.04 1.20 -5.41
N LYS A 126 -18.30 1.15 -4.99
CA LYS A 126 -19.49 1.07 -5.83
C LYS A 126 -20.27 2.37 -5.71
N VAL A 127 -21.09 2.67 -6.70
CA VAL A 127 -21.92 3.87 -6.74
C VAL A 127 -23.37 3.47 -6.76
N GLU A 128 -24.18 4.02 -5.86
CA GLU A 128 -25.62 3.81 -5.81
C GLU A 128 -26.29 5.11 -5.34
N LYS A 129 -27.22 5.65 -6.14
CA LYS A 129 -28.05 6.83 -5.77
C LYS A 129 -27.23 8.03 -5.24
N GLY A 130 -26.09 8.32 -5.87
CA GLY A 130 -25.20 9.42 -5.49
C GLY A 130 -24.33 9.15 -4.25
N ILE A 131 -24.31 7.91 -3.75
CA ILE A 131 -23.45 7.46 -2.66
C ILE A 131 -22.35 6.58 -3.26
N VAL A 132 -21.09 6.94 -2.97
CA VAL A 132 -19.93 6.12 -3.30
C VAL A 132 -19.51 5.34 -2.06
N PHE A 133 -19.58 4.01 -2.09
CA PHE A 133 -19.40 3.20 -0.89
C PHE A 133 -18.49 1.99 -1.07
N ILE A 134 -17.92 1.52 0.04
CA ILE A 134 -17.17 0.27 0.14
C ILE A 134 -17.83 -0.67 1.14
N ASP A 135 -17.66 -1.97 0.88
CA ASP A 135 -17.92 -3.00 1.88
C ASP A 135 -16.86 -2.93 2.98
N ILE A 136 -17.26 -3.03 4.24
CA ILE A 136 -16.39 -3.02 5.43
C ILE A 136 -16.60 -4.26 6.30
N SER A 137 -17.19 -5.33 5.76
CA SER A 137 -17.49 -6.56 6.51
C SER A 137 -16.23 -7.26 7.05
N ASP A 138 -15.09 -7.08 6.39
CA ASP A 138 -13.80 -7.64 6.75
C ASP A 138 -12.87 -6.64 7.46
N ILE A 139 -13.36 -5.45 7.84
CA ILE A 139 -12.55 -4.42 8.47
C ILE A 139 -11.97 -4.88 9.81
N GLY A 140 -12.65 -5.79 10.53
CA GLY A 140 -12.15 -6.41 11.75
C GLY A 140 -10.87 -7.24 11.57
N LYS A 141 -10.49 -7.60 10.33
CA LYS A 141 -9.17 -8.22 10.05
C LYS A 141 -8.02 -7.22 10.05
N TYR A 142 -8.34 -5.93 10.13
CA TYR A 142 -7.42 -4.79 10.09
C TYR A 142 -7.44 -3.98 11.40
N GLN A 143 -8.21 -4.44 12.39
CA GLN A 143 -8.13 -4.04 13.79
C GLN A 143 -7.11 -4.91 14.51
#